data_AF-A0A7J3QG44-F1
#
_entry.id   AF-A0A7J3QG44-F1
#
_cell.length_a   1.000
_cell.length_b   1.000
_cell.length_c   1.000
_cell.angle_alpha   90.00
_cell.angle_beta   90.00
_cell.angle_gamma   90.00
#
_symmetry.space_group_name_H-M   'P 1'
#
loop_
_entity.id
_entity.type
_entity.pdbx_description
1 polymer ?
#
loop_
_entity_poly.entity_id
_entity_poly.type
_entity_poly.pdbx_seq_one_letter_code
_entity_poly.pdbx_strand_id
1 'polypeptide(L)'
;VLGSIKFLTLYITAGVSAIIFHTGFIPLGGPINLIIPAVGASGAISGILGAYLMLFPRRRLSMCYLFIIPLCFTTVASAFLLFWFALQVIYGYLRFGSVAFFAHVGGFVAGIAMIYILSRRRYTRETIYDFGLFKVFSTWVERVGLGKITKIILAMLLLAVMAGGIYSGIVAPNLRGAYVVDIKVWNRDRGSYSEDQAVYAPLTGDRIAPSRDDPRVIFNRLYWSGLLNGPPETSKIISDARLIRSEQGVSINIMVNGVAEYDSNGVLIYFNGRIVTDVLKISPIWNVVVGVERNIVYDVNISSKDLAGETGKYVVTPLSYLSSAITLFALYIAVNKDKEIVAEESIFHIPPLVPGPI
;
A
#
# COMPACT_ATOMS: atom_id res chain seq x y z
N VAL A 1 -6.04 -13.26 26.45
CA VAL A 1 -5.57 -11.85 26.60
C VAL A 1 -6.59 -10.87 26.07
N LEU A 2 -6.99 -10.98 24.80
CA LEU A 2 -8.15 -10.28 24.25
C LEU A 2 -9.29 -11.29 24.07
N GLY A 3 -10.52 -10.90 24.39
CA GLY A 3 -11.73 -11.64 23.99
C GLY A 3 -12.15 -11.25 22.57
N SER A 4 -13.12 -11.97 21.99
CA SER A 4 -13.51 -11.86 20.57
C SER A 4 -13.83 -10.41 20.14
N ILE A 5 -14.55 -9.65 20.96
CA ILE A 5 -14.91 -8.26 20.65
C ILE A 5 -13.67 -7.38 20.51
N LYS A 6 -12.76 -7.44 21.50
CA LYS A 6 -11.53 -6.63 21.48
C LYS A 6 -10.60 -7.03 20.34
N PHE A 7 -10.54 -8.32 20.03
CA PHE A 7 -9.79 -8.81 18.88
C PHE A 7 -10.36 -8.28 17.56
N LEU A 8 -11.68 -8.32 17.39
CA LEU A 8 -12.35 -7.77 16.21
C LEU A 8 -12.11 -6.25 16.09
N THR A 9 -12.20 -5.51 17.19
CA THR A 9 -11.89 -4.07 17.20
C THR A 9 -10.45 -3.81 16.79
N LEU A 10 -9.48 -4.57 17.34
CA LEU A 10 -8.07 -4.48 16.94
C LEU A 10 -7.90 -4.74 15.44
N TYR A 11 -8.53 -5.78 14.92
CA TYR A 11 -8.41 -6.17 13.51
C TYR A 11 -8.96 -5.09 12.57
N ILE A 12 -10.17 -4.60 12.82
CA ILE A 12 -10.81 -3.56 11.99
C ILE A 12 -10.03 -2.25 12.06
N THR A 13 -9.66 -1.80 13.26
CA THR A 13 -8.90 -0.55 13.41
C THR A 13 -7.51 -0.62 12.77
N ALA A 14 -6.84 -1.78 12.86
CA ALA A 14 -5.59 -2.01 12.15
C ALA A 14 -5.76 -1.98 10.62
N GLY A 15 -6.85 -2.56 10.09
CA GLY A 15 -7.18 -2.51 8.66
C GLY A 15 -7.46 -1.08 8.17
N VAL A 16 -8.21 -0.30 8.94
CA VAL A 16 -8.45 1.13 8.64
C VAL A 16 -7.12 1.91 8.67
N SER A 17 -6.29 1.68 9.68
CA SER A 17 -4.96 2.31 9.76
C SER A 17 -4.06 1.91 8.59
N ALA A 18 -4.13 0.66 8.14
CA ALA A 18 -3.38 0.21 6.97
C ALA A 18 -3.74 1.03 5.72
N ILE A 19 -5.03 1.33 5.51
CA ILE A 19 -5.49 2.20 4.41
C ILE A 19 -5.02 3.64 4.62
N ILE A 20 -5.12 4.18 5.84
CA ILE A 20 -4.65 5.53 6.18
C ILE A 20 -3.17 5.70 5.83
N PHE A 21 -2.31 4.75 6.21
CA PHE A 21 -0.89 4.82 5.91
C PHE A 21 -0.59 4.56 4.45
N HIS A 22 -1.27 3.60 3.82
CA HIS A 22 -1.06 3.35 2.39
C HIS A 22 -1.36 4.60 1.56
N THR A 23 -2.49 5.25 1.81
CA THR A 23 -2.90 6.47 1.11
C THR A 23 -2.04 7.66 1.52
N GLY A 24 -1.74 7.83 2.81
CA GLY A 24 -0.91 8.93 3.31
C GLY A 24 0.53 8.90 2.77
N PHE A 25 1.06 7.72 2.41
CA PHE A 25 2.44 7.58 1.94
C PHE A 25 2.54 7.51 0.39
N ILE A 26 1.46 7.77 -0.34
CA ILE A 26 1.45 7.85 -1.82
C ILE A 26 2.56 8.75 -2.40
N PRO A 27 2.88 9.94 -1.83
CA PRO A 27 3.94 10.79 -2.37
C PRO A 27 5.32 10.10 -2.43
N LEU A 28 5.57 9.13 -1.52
CA LEU A 28 6.80 8.36 -1.53
C LEU A 28 6.84 7.30 -2.63
N GLY A 29 5.69 6.79 -3.09
CA GLY A 29 5.59 5.83 -4.19
C GLY A 29 5.49 6.47 -5.56
N GLY A 30 4.97 7.70 -5.63
CA GLY A 30 4.73 8.45 -6.86
C GLY A 30 3.24 8.54 -7.23
N PRO A 31 2.86 9.51 -8.10
CA PRO A 31 1.46 9.88 -8.37
C PRO A 31 0.59 8.73 -8.90
N ILE A 32 1.17 7.79 -9.67
CA ILE A 32 0.44 6.64 -10.23
C ILE A 32 -0.21 5.77 -9.15
N ASN A 33 0.35 5.74 -7.93
CA ASN A 33 -0.20 4.96 -6.81
C ASN A 33 -1.53 5.51 -6.27
N LEU A 34 -1.97 6.70 -6.71
CA LEU A 34 -3.31 7.20 -6.43
C LEU A 34 -4.42 6.30 -7.02
N ILE A 35 -4.08 5.54 -8.07
CA ILE A 35 -5.07 4.84 -8.89
C ILE A 35 -4.81 3.32 -8.89
N ILE A 36 -3.69 2.86 -8.32
CA ILE A 36 -3.40 1.44 -8.14
C ILE A 36 -4.18 0.95 -6.90
N PRO A 37 -5.16 0.04 -7.04
CA PRO A 37 -5.91 -0.45 -5.90
C PRO A 37 -5.04 -1.36 -5.03
N ALA A 38 -5.06 -1.13 -3.71
CA ALA A 38 -4.52 -2.06 -2.73
C ALA A 38 -5.65 -2.87 -2.09
N VAL A 39 -5.62 -4.18 -2.28
CA VAL A 39 -6.60 -5.12 -1.72
C VAL A 39 -5.87 -6.19 -0.90
N GLY A 40 -6.27 -6.36 0.36
CA GLY A 40 -5.72 -7.44 1.19
C GLY A 40 -6.02 -7.30 2.68
N ALA A 41 -6.14 -8.45 3.36
CA ALA A 41 -6.28 -8.54 4.82
C ALA A 41 -4.95 -8.36 5.56
N SER A 42 -3.82 -8.39 4.85
CA SER A 42 -2.46 -8.44 5.43
C SER A 42 -2.13 -7.23 6.30
N GLY A 43 -2.67 -6.04 5.98
CA GLY A 43 -2.54 -4.85 6.83
C GLY A 43 -3.15 -5.04 8.22
N ALA A 44 -4.38 -5.57 8.29
CA ALA A 44 -5.03 -5.87 9.56
C ALA A 44 -4.28 -6.96 10.35
N ILE A 45 -3.79 -8.00 9.67
CA ILE A 45 -2.93 -9.03 10.25
C ILE A 45 -1.64 -8.43 10.80
N SER A 46 -1.04 -7.46 10.10
CA SER A 46 0.15 -6.74 10.56
C SER A 46 -0.10 -6.03 11.89
N GLY A 47 -1.31 -5.49 12.10
CA GLY A 47 -1.68 -4.93 13.41
C GLY A 47 -1.84 -5.95 14.52
N ILE A 48 -2.28 -7.17 14.21
CA ILE A 48 -2.22 -8.27 15.18
C ILE A 48 -0.75 -8.54 15.56
N LEU A 49 0.18 -8.53 14.60
CA LEU A 49 1.61 -8.73 14.86
C LEU A 49 2.20 -7.61 15.72
N GLY A 50 1.83 -6.35 15.47
CA GLY A 50 2.25 -5.21 16.30
C GLY A 50 1.74 -5.31 17.73
N ALA A 51 0.48 -5.73 17.92
CA ALA A 51 -0.07 -6.00 19.24
C ALA A 51 0.60 -7.20 19.92
N TYR A 52 0.91 -8.26 19.15
CA TYR A 52 1.59 -9.45 19.64
C TYR A 52 2.99 -9.11 20.16
N LEU A 53 3.75 -8.27 19.45
CA LEU A 53 5.07 -7.80 19.89
C LEU A 53 5.02 -7.18 21.29
N MET A 54 4.00 -6.35 21.56
CA MET A 54 3.84 -5.67 22.85
C MET A 54 3.36 -6.61 23.96
N LEU A 55 2.50 -7.58 23.65
CA LEU A 55 1.98 -8.53 24.62
C LEU A 55 2.99 -9.62 24.99
N PHE A 56 3.77 -10.08 24.01
CA PHE A 56 4.58 -11.30 24.09
C PHE A 56 6.00 -11.10 23.52
N PRO A 57 6.78 -10.13 24.03
CA PRO A 57 8.07 -9.79 23.45
C PRO A 57 9.14 -10.90 23.56
N ARG A 58 9.01 -11.86 24.49
CA ARG A 58 10.02 -12.90 24.76
C ARG A 58 9.55 -14.31 24.43
N ARG A 59 8.29 -14.50 24.04
CA ARG A 59 7.80 -15.79 23.54
C ARG A 59 8.67 -16.28 22.38
N ARG A 60 9.02 -17.56 22.41
CA ARG A 60 9.74 -18.22 21.32
C ARG A 60 8.74 -18.55 20.21
N LEU A 61 9.05 -18.13 18.99
CA LEU A 61 8.34 -18.48 17.77
C LEU A 61 9.18 -19.48 16.99
N SER A 62 8.57 -20.58 16.59
CA SER A 62 9.17 -21.53 15.65
C SER A 62 8.60 -21.25 14.27
N MET A 63 9.47 -20.90 13.32
CA MET A 63 9.10 -20.63 11.93
C MET A 63 9.60 -21.77 11.08
N CYS A 64 8.77 -22.31 10.19
CA CYS A 64 9.16 -23.33 9.22
C CYS A 64 8.85 -22.84 7.81
N TYR A 65 9.85 -22.76 6.95
CA TYR A 65 9.69 -22.50 5.52
C TYR A 65 9.78 -23.84 4.78
N LEU A 66 8.69 -24.26 4.13
CA LEU A 66 8.49 -25.63 3.62
C LEU A 66 8.56 -25.76 2.08
N PHE A 67 9.04 -24.75 1.35
CA PHE A 67 8.88 -24.74 -0.12
C PHE A 67 9.90 -25.60 -0.88
N ILE A 68 11.21 -25.44 -0.62
CA ILE A 68 12.28 -26.18 -1.33
C ILE A 68 13.19 -26.95 -0.37
N ILE A 69 13.56 -26.33 0.75
CA ILE A 69 14.26 -26.99 1.87
C ILE A 69 13.46 -26.65 3.12
N PRO A 70 12.99 -27.65 3.90
CA PRO A 70 12.32 -27.39 5.17
C PRO A 70 13.31 -26.77 6.16
N LEU A 71 13.31 -25.44 6.23
CA LEU A 71 14.11 -24.68 7.18
C LEU A 71 13.22 -24.28 8.35
N CYS A 72 13.41 -24.94 9.48
CA CYS A 72 12.78 -24.55 10.73
C CYS A 72 13.81 -23.86 11.64
N PHE A 73 13.50 -22.67 12.13
CA PHE A 73 14.30 -22.01 13.14
C PHE A 73 13.42 -21.40 14.22
N THR A 74 13.94 -21.41 15.46
CA THR A 74 13.26 -20.85 16.62
C THR A 74 13.94 -19.56 17.01
N THR A 75 13.16 -18.49 17.18
CA THR A 75 13.67 -17.18 17.58
C THR A 75 12.70 -16.50 18.55
N VAL A 76 13.15 -15.47 19.25
CA VAL A 76 12.28 -14.68 20.12
C VAL A 76 11.38 -13.76 19.28
N ALA A 77 10.11 -13.64 19.68
CA ALA A 77 9.10 -12.89 18.96
C ALA A 77 9.54 -11.45 18.68
N SER A 78 10.14 -10.78 19.66
CA SER A 78 10.67 -9.42 19.48
C SER A 78 11.72 -9.31 18.39
N ALA A 79 12.65 -10.26 18.28
CA ALA A 79 13.69 -10.21 17.25
C ALA A 79 13.08 -10.41 15.85
N PHE A 80 12.21 -11.42 15.70
CA PHE A 80 11.59 -11.72 14.42
C PHE A 80 10.63 -10.63 13.94
N LEU A 81 9.72 -10.18 14.80
CA LEU A 81 8.73 -9.17 14.43
C LEU A 81 9.37 -7.82 14.18
N LEU A 82 10.42 -7.46 14.93
CA LEU A 82 11.19 -6.26 14.67
C LEU A 82 11.93 -6.33 13.33
N PHE A 83 12.58 -7.46 13.03
CA PHE A 83 13.21 -7.70 11.73
C PHE A 83 12.20 -7.59 10.59
N TRP A 84 11.06 -8.28 10.70
CA TRP A 84 10.02 -8.26 9.68
C TRP A 84 9.44 -6.86 9.48
N PHE A 85 9.19 -6.13 10.57
CA PHE A 85 8.72 -4.74 10.51
C PHE A 85 9.76 -3.80 9.87
N ALA A 86 11.04 -3.97 10.21
CA ALA A 86 12.13 -3.21 9.58
C ALA A 86 12.14 -3.42 8.06
N LEU A 87 11.97 -4.66 7.59
CA LEU A 87 11.84 -4.94 6.16
C LEU A 87 10.62 -4.25 5.53
N GLN A 88 9.47 -4.19 6.22
CA GLN A 88 8.30 -3.47 5.70
C GLN A 88 8.61 -1.98 5.49
N VAL A 89 9.28 -1.36 6.46
CA VAL A 89 9.69 0.05 6.37
C VAL A 89 10.69 0.25 5.22
N ILE A 90 11.75 -0.57 5.18
CA ILE A 90 12.79 -0.48 4.14
C ILE A 90 12.19 -0.67 2.74
N TYR A 91 11.40 -1.72 2.53
CA TYR A 91 10.80 -1.99 1.22
C TYR A 91 9.77 -0.94 0.81
N GLY A 92 9.05 -0.35 1.75
CA GLY A 92 8.19 0.81 1.49
C GLY A 92 9.00 2.00 0.93
N TYR A 93 10.10 2.35 1.57
CA TYR A 93 10.97 3.43 1.10
C TYR A 93 11.72 3.11 -0.20
N LEU A 94 12.09 1.86 -0.42
CA LEU A 94 12.75 1.41 -1.65
C LEU A 94 11.78 1.16 -2.82
N ARG A 95 10.46 1.33 -2.63
CA ARG A 95 9.43 1.04 -3.63
C ARG A 95 9.56 -0.37 -4.21
N PHE A 96 9.87 -1.33 -3.34
CA PHE A 96 10.23 -2.67 -3.78
C PHE A 96 8.99 -3.46 -4.22
N GLY A 97 8.94 -3.91 -5.48
CA GLY A 97 7.84 -4.76 -5.97
C GLY A 97 6.46 -4.09 -5.94
N SER A 98 5.40 -4.90 -6.04
CA SER A 98 4.00 -4.44 -6.15
C SER A 98 3.20 -4.55 -4.85
N VAL A 99 3.88 -4.71 -3.71
CA VAL A 99 3.24 -4.91 -2.40
C VAL A 99 3.04 -3.57 -1.70
N ALA A 100 1.87 -3.35 -1.12
CA ALA A 100 1.53 -2.16 -0.35
C ALA A 100 2.22 -2.14 1.04
N PHE A 101 3.55 -2.01 1.07
CA PHE A 101 4.34 -2.09 2.30
C PHE A 101 3.92 -1.10 3.39
N PHE A 102 3.57 0.14 3.03
CA PHE A 102 3.07 1.12 4.01
C PHE A 102 1.71 0.73 4.63
N ALA A 103 0.93 -0.14 3.99
CA ALA A 103 -0.26 -0.73 4.61
C ALA A 103 0.13 -1.68 5.75
N HIS A 104 1.16 -2.50 5.56
CA HIS A 104 1.70 -3.36 6.63
C HIS A 104 2.28 -2.53 7.77
N VAL A 105 3.03 -1.47 7.44
CA VAL A 105 3.57 -0.52 8.42
C VAL A 105 2.43 0.09 9.24
N GLY A 106 1.41 0.66 8.59
CA GLY A 106 0.28 1.29 9.28
C GLY A 106 -0.54 0.35 10.13
N GLY A 107 -0.72 -0.88 9.67
CA GLY A 107 -1.32 -1.96 10.46
C GLY A 107 -0.51 -2.23 11.73
N PHE A 108 0.78 -2.52 11.59
CA PHE A 108 1.69 -2.83 12.70
C PHE A 108 1.75 -1.70 13.74
N VAL A 109 1.89 -0.46 13.28
CA VAL A 109 1.90 0.73 14.13
C VAL A 109 0.58 0.89 14.90
N ALA A 110 -0.56 0.71 14.23
CA ALA A 110 -1.87 0.72 14.90
C ALA A 110 -2.03 -0.42 15.90
N GLY A 111 -1.44 -1.59 15.63
CA GLY A 111 -1.38 -2.69 16.57
C GLY A 111 -0.74 -2.29 17.91
N ILE A 112 0.42 -1.63 17.84
CA ILE A 112 1.14 -1.09 19.00
C ILE A 112 0.31 -0.02 19.71
N ALA A 113 -0.31 0.89 18.96
CA ALA A 113 -1.13 1.95 19.52
C ALA A 113 -2.39 1.41 20.25
N MET A 114 -3.12 0.53 19.58
CA MET A 114 -4.45 0.09 20.01
C MET A 114 -4.37 -0.94 21.13
N ILE A 115 -3.30 -1.73 21.21
CA ILE A 115 -3.19 -2.74 22.27
C ILE A 115 -3.10 -2.12 23.66
N TYR A 116 -2.52 -0.93 23.81
CA TYR A 116 -2.51 -0.19 25.08
C TYR A 116 -3.92 0.19 25.55
N ILE A 117 -4.82 0.52 24.60
CA ILE A 117 -6.21 0.89 24.90
C ILE A 117 -7.05 -0.36 25.20
N LEU A 118 -6.83 -1.45 24.45
CA LEU A 118 -7.67 -2.65 24.53
C LEU A 118 -7.25 -3.61 25.64
N SER A 119 -5.97 -3.66 26.01
CA SER A 119 -5.49 -4.52 27.09
C SER A 119 -5.96 -4.01 28.44
N ARG A 120 -6.36 -4.93 29.34
CA ARG A 120 -6.59 -4.55 30.75
C ARG A 120 -5.22 -4.28 31.34
N ARG A 121 -4.95 -3.04 31.75
CA ARG A 121 -3.72 -2.66 32.46
C ARG A 121 -3.58 -3.55 33.69
N ARG A 122 -2.67 -4.52 33.64
CA ARG A 122 -2.43 -5.45 34.75
C ARG A 122 -1.24 -4.95 35.56
N TYR A 123 -1.47 -3.98 36.43
CA TYR A 123 -0.62 -3.86 37.63
C TYR A 123 -0.96 -5.07 38.50
N THR A 124 -0.26 -6.19 38.29
CA THR A 124 -0.52 -7.40 39.07
C THR A 124 0.54 -7.47 40.14
N ARG A 125 0.16 -7.16 41.38
CA ARG A 125 0.88 -7.62 42.58
C ARG A 125 0.68 -9.14 42.59
N GLU A 126 1.66 -9.90 42.15
CA GLU A 126 1.62 -11.35 42.32
C GLU A 126 1.83 -11.65 43.81
N THR A 127 0.73 -11.90 44.51
CA THR A 127 0.75 -12.36 45.90
C THR A 127 1.01 -13.87 45.86
N ILE A 128 2.22 -14.29 46.20
CA ILE A 128 2.53 -15.70 46.39
C ILE A 128 1.90 -16.12 47.72
N TYR A 129 0.99 -17.10 47.70
CA TYR A 129 0.43 -17.72 48.91
C TYR A 129 1.26 -18.97 49.24
N ASP A 130 2.03 -18.91 50.31
CA ASP A 130 2.73 -20.08 50.87
C ASP A 130 1.96 -20.59 52.10
N PHE A 131 1.44 -21.82 52.04
CA PHE A 131 0.71 -22.45 53.14
C PHE A 131 1.54 -23.62 53.68
N GLY A 132 2.33 -23.32 54.71
CA GLY A 132 3.10 -24.32 55.44
C GLY A 132 3.19 -23.99 56.92
N LEU A 133 3.82 -22.86 57.30
CA LEU A 133 3.76 -22.38 58.68
C LEU A 133 4.17 -20.90 58.91
N PHE A 134 4.77 -20.16 57.97
CA PHE A 134 5.14 -18.73 58.18
C PHE A 134 5.29 -17.89 56.89
N LYS A 135 4.96 -16.59 57.07
CA LYS A 135 5.29 -15.37 56.29
C LYS A 135 4.71 -15.17 54.87
N VAL A 136 3.74 -14.26 54.82
CA VAL A 136 3.27 -13.56 53.61
C VAL A 136 4.34 -12.58 53.13
N PHE A 137 5.01 -12.89 52.02
CA PHE A 137 5.79 -11.91 51.27
C PHE A 137 5.04 -11.57 49.98
N SER A 138 4.51 -10.34 49.88
CA SER A 138 4.10 -9.83 48.58
C SER A 138 5.35 -9.30 47.88
N THR A 139 5.86 -10.02 46.88
CA THR A 139 6.98 -9.54 46.08
C THR A 139 6.46 -8.78 44.87
N TRP A 140 7.01 -7.60 44.61
CA TRP A 140 6.75 -6.88 43.37
C TRP A 140 7.49 -7.59 42.24
N VAL A 141 6.75 -8.31 41.41
CA VAL A 141 7.30 -8.92 40.20
C VAL A 141 7.21 -7.88 39.08
N GLU A 142 8.32 -7.24 38.75
CA GLU A 142 8.37 -6.38 37.56
C GLU A 142 8.19 -7.23 36.29
N ARG A 143 7.14 -6.96 35.52
CA ARG A 143 6.99 -7.52 34.18
C ARG A 143 8.11 -7.00 33.28
N VAL A 144 8.78 -7.91 32.59
CA VAL A 144 9.88 -7.53 31.71
C VAL A 144 9.35 -7.27 30.30
N GLY A 145 9.35 -6.00 29.90
CA GLY A 145 8.91 -5.55 28.58
C GLY A 145 9.92 -5.80 27.46
N LEU A 146 9.93 -4.89 26.48
CA LEU A 146 10.86 -4.94 25.36
C LEU A 146 12.29 -4.73 25.86
N GLY A 147 13.23 -5.50 25.28
CA GLY A 147 14.65 -5.30 25.54
C GLY A 147 15.11 -3.89 25.12
N LYS A 148 16.13 -3.35 25.78
CA LYS A 148 16.65 -1.99 25.50
C LYS A 148 17.02 -1.79 24.04
N ILE A 149 17.71 -2.77 23.44
CA ILE A 149 18.10 -2.74 22.02
C ILE A 149 16.86 -2.74 21.12
N THR A 150 15.92 -3.66 21.36
CA THR A 150 14.64 -3.73 20.63
C THR A 150 13.89 -2.41 20.67
N LYS A 151 13.82 -1.78 21.85
CA LYS A 151 13.15 -0.49 22.05
C LYS A 151 13.82 0.64 21.27
N ILE A 152 15.16 0.69 21.25
CA ILE A 152 15.92 1.68 20.47
C ILE A 152 15.67 1.50 18.97
N ILE A 153 15.79 0.28 18.45
CA ILE A 153 15.59 0.01 17.02
C ILE A 153 14.13 0.30 16.62
N LEU A 154 13.16 -0.16 17.40
CA LEU A 154 11.75 0.12 17.15
C LEU A 154 11.47 1.62 17.17
N ALA A 155 12.03 2.36 18.12
CA ALA A 155 11.87 3.81 18.18
C ALA A 155 12.45 4.50 16.94
N MET A 156 13.64 4.10 16.46
CA MET A 156 14.22 4.64 15.22
C MET A 156 13.35 4.35 14.00
N LEU A 157 12.81 3.13 13.88
CA LEU A 157 11.90 2.77 12.78
C LEU A 157 10.61 3.59 12.83
N LEU A 158 10.01 3.76 14.01
CA LEU A 158 8.79 4.58 14.17
C LEU A 158 9.07 6.05 13.88
N LEU A 159 10.22 6.59 14.29
CA LEU A 159 10.63 7.96 13.94
C LEU A 159 10.82 8.12 12.43
N ALA A 160 11.42 7.13 11.75
CA ALA A 160 11.55 7.13 10.29
C ALA A 160 10.17 7.11 9.61
N VAL A 161 9.24 6.29 10.08
CA VAL A 161 7.85 6.26 9.56
C VAL A 161 7.16 7.61 9.79
N MET A 162 7.28 8.19 10.98
CA MET A 162 6.69 9.49 11.30
C MET A 162 7.25 10.60 10.39
N ALA A 163 8.57 10.61 10.15
CA ALA A 163 9.20 11.55 9.23
C ALA A 163 8.69 11.40 7.79
N GLY A 164 8.51 10.17 7.30
CA GLY A 164 7.93 9.92 5.98
C GLY A 164 6.49 10.40 5.86
N GLY A 165 5.68 10.23 6.91
CA GLY A 165 4.32 10.75 6.96
C GLY A 165 4.28 12.28 6.93
N ILE A 166 5.13 12.96 7.72
CA ILE A 166 5.23 14.43 7.69
C ILE A 166 5.68 14.92 6.32
N TYR A 167 6.73 14.32 5.76
CA TYR A 167 7.22 14.64 4.42
C TYR A 167 6.11 14.48 3.37
N SER A 168 5.37 13.37 3.44
CA SER A 168 4.27 13.10 2.52
C SER A 168 3.17 14.16 2.64
N GLY A 169 2.83 14.59 3.86
CA GLY A 169 1.85 15.66 4.08
C GLY A 169 2.28 17.02 3.52
N ILE A 170 3.58 17.31 3.48
CA ILE A 170 4.12 18.56 2.91
C ILE A 170 4.11 18.51 1.38
N VAL A 171 4.44 17.36 0.79
CA VAL A 171 4.56 17.19 -0.67
C VAL A 171 3.21 16.95 -1.35
N ALA A 172 2.28 16.28 -0.66
CA ALA A 172 1.00 15.84 -1.21
C ALA A 172 0.18 16.93 -1.95
N PRO A 173 0.07 18.18 -1.46
CA PRO A 173 -0.67 19.23 -2.17
C PRO A 173 -0.11 19.59 -3.55
N ASN A 174 1.16 19.28 -3.81
CA ASN A 174 1.86 19.57 -5.06
C ASN A 174 2.00 18.34 -5.96
N LEU A 175 1.34 17.23 -5.62
CA LEU A 175 1.31 16.06 -6.50
C LEU A 175 0.64 16.42 -7.82
N ARG A 176 1.29 16.02 -8.92
CA ARG A 176 0.82 16.21 -10.29
C ARG A 176 1.19 14.98 -11.10
N GLY A 177 0.54 14.81 -12.25
CA GLY A 177 1.00 13.82 -13.23
C GLY A 177 0.39 12.44 -13.05
N ALA A 178 -0.85 12.35 -12.58
CA ALA A 178 -1.66 11.14 -12.68
C ALA A 178 -3.02 11.47 -13.30
N TYR A 179 -3.17 11.14 -14.58
CA TYR A 179 -4.35 11.46 -15.35
C TYR A 179 -5.25 10.24 -15.48
N VAL A 180 -6.55 10.43 -15.21
CA VAL A 180 -7.57 9.51 -15.72
C VAL A 180 -8.04 10.06 -17.06
N VAL A 181 -8.03 9.19 -18.06
CA VAL A 181 -8.38 9.48 -19.43
C VAL A 181 -9.67 8.74 -19.75
N ASP A 182 -10.77 9.47 -19.84
CA ASP A 182 -12.06 8.98 -20.31
C ASP A 182 -12.02 8.87 -21.84
N ILE A 183 -12.28 7.68 -22.38
CA ILE A 183 -12.19 7.41 -23.83
C ILE A 183 -13.52 6.87 -24.31
N LYS A 184 -14.17 7.62 -25.20
CA LYS A 184 -15.42 7.25 -25.85
C LYS A 184 -15.18 7.05 -27.34
N VAL A 185 -15.56 5.89 -27.85
CA VAL A 185 -15.24 5.46 -29.20
C VAL A 185 -16.49 4.94 -29.90
N TRP A 186 -16.73 5.44 -31.11
CA TRP A 186 -17.69 4.87 -32.05
C TRP A 186 -16.93 4.21 -33.20
N ASN A 187 -17.02 2.90 -33.32
CA ASN A 187 -16.45 2.13 -34.42
C ASN A 187 -17.44 2.13 -35.60
N ARG A 188 -17.10 2.82 -36.70
CA ARG A 188 -17.99 2.96 -37.85
C ARG A 188 -18.13 1.66 -38.64
N ASP A 189 -17.05 0.90 -38.77
CA ASP A 189 -17.05 -0.35 -39.52
C ASP A 189 -17.92 -1.41 -38.85
N ARG A 190 -17.94 -1.43 -37.52
CA ARG A 190 -18.75 -2.39 -36.73
C ARG A 190 -20.10 -1.82 -36.29
N GLY A 191 -20.32 -0.51 -36.40
CA GLY A 191 -21.53 0.16 -35.90
C GLY A 191 -21.69 0.05 -34.39
N SER A 192 -20.59 0.08 -33.63
CA SER A 192 -20.60 -0.16 -32.18
C SER A 192 -20.02 1.01 -31.39
N TYR A 193 -20.66 1.33 -30.26
CA TYR A 193 -20.14 2.26 -29.26
C TYR A 193 -19.41 1.52 -28.14
N SER A 194 -18.29 2.07 -27.68
CA SER A 194 -17.54 1.55 -26.54
C SER A 194 -16.89 2.69 -25.78
N GLU A 195 -16.95 2.63 -24.46
CA GLU A 195 -16.31 3.59 -23.57
C GLU A 195 -15.58 2.89 -22.42
N ASP A 196 -14.44 3.44 -22.01
CA ASP A 196 -13.66 2.95 -20.89
C ASP A 196 -12.66 4.02 -20.42
N GLN A 197 -12.01 3.79 -19.29
CA GLN A 197 -11.01 4.68 -18.71
C GLN A 197 -9.60 4.10 -18.85
N ALA A 198 -8.63 4.98 -19.04
CA ALA A 198 -7.21 4.68 -18.93
C ALA A 198 -6.56 5.54 -17.84
N VAL A 199 -5.39 5.12 -17.38
CA VAL A 199 -4.54 5.93 -16.51
C VAL A 199 -3.24 6.23 -17.23
N TYR A 200 -2.78 7.47 -17.13
CA TYR A 200 -1.53 7.91 -17.73
C TYR A 200 -0.73 8.80 -16.77
N ALA A 201 0.54 8.45 -16.57
CA ALA A 201 1.50 9.25 -15.81
C ALA A 201 2.64 9.72 -16.74
N PRO A 202 2.61 10.98 -17.21
CA PRO A 202 3.54 11.46 -18.25
C PRO A 202 5.01 11.48 -17.80
N LEU A 203 5.26 11.68 -16.51
CA LEU A 203 6.62 11.83 -15.96
C LEU A 203 7.38 10.50 -15.90
N THR A 204 6.68 9.40 -15.59
CA THR A 204 7.29 8.07 -15.50
C THR A 204 7.06 7.25 -16.77
N GLY A 205 6.09 7.64 -17.60
CA GLY A 205 5.64 6.87 -18.75
C GLY A 205 4.73 5.70 -18.38
N ASP A 206 4.38 5.57 -17.09
CA ASP A 206 3.49 4.52 -16.60
C ASP A 206 2.07 4.72 -17.13
N ARG A 207 1.39 3.61 -17.41
CA ARG A 207 0.01 3.63 -17.89
C ARG A 207 -0.75 2.37 -17.51
N ILE A 208 -2.06 2.54 -17.30
CA ILE A 208 -3.01 1.44 -17.19
C ILE A 208 -3.92 1.56 -18.41
N ALA A 209 -3.85 0.57 -19.29
CA ALA A 209 -4.64 0.56 -20.51
C ALA A 209 -6.11 0.18 -20.20
N PRO A 210 -7.05 0.65 -21.02
CA PRO A 210 -8.44 0.23 -20.93
C PRO A 210 -8.62 -1.29 -21.02
N SER A 211 -9.68 -1.78 -20.38
CA SER A 211 -10.11 -3.19 -20.43
C SER A 211 -10.84 -3.52 -21.74
N ARG A 212 -11.60 -2.55 -22.30
CA ARG A 212 -12.34 -2.72 -23.56
C ARG A 212 -11.46 -2.53 -24.79
N ASP A 213 -11.73 -3.31 -25.83
CA ASP A 213 -10.90 -3.42 -27.03
C ASP A 213 -10.73 -2.08 -27.78
N ASP A 214 -11.83 -1.45 -28.21
CA ASP A 214 -11.78 -0.22 -29.02
C ASP A 214 -11.12 0.96 -28.26
N PRO A 215 -11.50 1.29 -27.01
CA PRO A 215 -10.78 2.27 -26.20
C PRO A 215 -9.29 1.93 -26.03
N ARG A 216 -8.94 0.66 -25.80
CA ARG A 216 -7.54 0.23 -25.67
C ARG A 216 -6.74 0.41 -26.95
N VAL A 217 -7.34 0.13 -28.11
CA VAL A 217 -6.73 0.40 -29.41
C VAL A 217 -6.41 1.89 -29.51
N ILE A 218 -7.41 2.75 -29.36
CA ILE A 218 -7.26 4.21 -29.46
C ILE A 218 -6.21 4.75 -28.49
N PHE A 219 -6.28 4.38 -27.22
CA PHE A 219 -5.33 4.81 -26.21
C PHE A 219 -3.89 4.46 -26.60
N ASN A 220 -3.64 3.21 -26.99
CA ASN A 220 -2.32 2.76 -27.42
C ASN A 220 -1.83 3.50 -28.67
N ARG A 221 -2.71 3.81 -29.63
CA ARG A 221 -2.32 4.58 -30.82
C ARG A 221 -1.89 6.00 -30.46
N LEU A 222 -2.63 6.69 -29.59
CA LEU A 222 -2.29 8.03 -29.13
C LEU A 222 -1.00 8.02 -28.31
N TYR A 223 -0.79 7.00 -27.47
CA TYR A 223 0.44 6.82 -26.71
C TYR A 223 1.65 6.58 -27.63
N TRP A 224 1.59 5.60 -28.54
CA TRP A 224 2.71 5.26 -29.43
C TRP A 224 3.00 6.33 -30.49
N SER A 225 2.01 7.14 -30.87
CA SER A 225 2.23 8.30 -31.74
C SER A 225 2.79 9.52 -31.00
N GLY A 226 2.86 9.47 -29.67
CA GLY A 226 3.25 10.59 -28.82
C GLY A 226 2.18 11.68 -28.69
N LEU A 227 0.98 11.48 -29.24
CA LEU A 227 -0.10 12.47 -29.24
C LEU A 227 -0.75 12.69 -27.87
N LEU A 228 -0.51 11.80 -26.89
CA LEU A 228 -0.90 12.04 -25.51
C LEU A 228 -0.11 13.20 -24.86
N ASN A 229 1.03 13.58 -25.44
CA ASN A 229 1.80 14.73 -24.99
C ASN A 229 1.92 15.76 -26.13
N GLY A 230 1.90 17.03 -25.78
CA GLY A 230 2.01 18.14 -26.71
C GLY A 230 2.60 19.38 -26.04
N PRO A 231 2.74 20.48 -26.80
CA PRO A 231 3.13 21.75 -26.21
C PRO A 231 2.13 22.18 -25.14
N PRO A 232 2.59 22.61 -23.95
CA PRO A 232 1.71 23.04 -22.87
C PRO A 232 0.74 24.15 -23.27
N GLU A 233 -0.44 24.15 -22.64
CA GLU A 233 -1.49 25.18 -22.75
C GLU A 233 -1.86 25.51 -24.20
N THR A 234 -1.96 24.49 -25.05
CA THR A 234 -2.22 24.70 -26.47
C THR A 234 -3.45 23.92 -26.95
N SER A 235 -4.25 24.57 -27.80
CA SER A 235 -5.29 23.94 -28.61
C SER A 235 -4.85 23.91 -30.08
N LYS A 236 -4.90 22.75 -30.73
CA LYS A 236 -4.50 22.58 -32.13
C LYS A 236 -5.46 21.68 -32.88
N ILE A 237 -5.68 22.01 -34.16
CA ILE A 237 -6.26 21.07 -35.11
C ILE A 237 -5.14 20.13 -35.56
N ILE A 238 -5.31 18.85 -35.28
CA ILE A 238 -4.41 17.78 -35.73
C ILE A 238 -4.99 17.21 -37.01
N SER A 239 -4.21 17.22 -38.08
CA SER A 239 -4.47 16.47 -39.30
C SER A 239 -3.16 15.84 -39.71
N ASP A 240 -2.98 14.58 -39.37
CA ASP A 240 -1.70 13.92 -39.47
C ASP A 240 -1.86 12.44 -39.81
N ALA A 241 -0.94 11.92 -40.61
CA ALA A 241 -0.90 10.52 -41.02
C ALA A 241 0.54 10.02 -40.90
N ARG A 242 0.74 9.00 -40.08
CA ARG A 242 2.07 8.45 -39.80
C ARG A 242 2.03 6.95 -39.58
N LEU A 243 3.21 6.33 -39.74
CA LEU A 243 3.45 4.94 -39.38
C LEU A 243 4.04 4.89 -37.96
N ILE A 244 3.41 4.14 -37.07
CA ILE A 244 3.87 3.93 -35.69
C ILE A 244 4.24 2.47 -35.47
N ARG A 245 5.06 2.20 -34.45
CA ARG A 245 5.40 0.84 -34.03
C ARG A 245 4.67 0.47 -32.75
N SER A 246 4.08 -0.73 -32.72
CA SER A 246 3.55 -1.32 -31.49
C SER A 246 4.68 -1.78 -30.57
N GLU A 247 4.34 -2.12 -29.33
CA GLU A 247 5.28 -2.75 -28.39
C GLU A 247 5.88 -4.07 -28.91
N GLN A 248 5.15 -4.78 -29.77
CA GLN A 248 5.60 -6.01 -30.42
C GLN A 248 6.41 -5.74 -31.71
N GLY A 249 6.75 -4.48 -32.00
CA GLY A 249 7.52 -4.08 -33.17
C GLY A 249 6.74 -4.06 -34.49
N VAL A 250 5.42 -4.25 -34.45
CA VAL A 250 4.57 -4.27 -35.65
C VAL A 250 4.29 -2.85 -36.10
N SER A 251 4.46 -2.59 -37.40
CA SER A 251 4.18 -1.30 -38.02
C SER A 251 2.68 -1.14 -38.28
N ILE A 252 2.12 -0.02 -37.82
CA ILE A 252 0.69 0.27 -37.83
C ILE A 252 0.50 1.65 -38.45
N ASN A 253 -0.42 1.75 -39.40
CA ASN A 253 -0.84 3.04 -39.91
C ASN A 253 -1.79 3.73 -38.94
N ILE A 254 -1.59 5.02 -38.74
CA ILE A 254 -2.53 5.89 -38.03
C ILE A 254 -2.72 7.17 -38.82
N MET A 255 -3.97 7.55 -39.04
CA MET A 255 -4.38 8.86 -39.51
C MET A 255 -5.31 9.48 -38.46
N VAL A 256 -4.97 10.67 -37.99
CA VAL A 256 -5.71 11.41 -36.97
C VAL A 256 -6.17 12.72 -37.57
N ASN A 257 -7.47 13.01 -37.45
CA ASN A 257 -8.03 14.30 -37.81
C ASN A 257 -8.99 14.77 -36.71
N GLY A 258 -8.70 15.89 -36.05
CA GLY A 258 -9.54 16.39 -34.96
C GLY A 258 -8.96 17.59 -34.25
N VAL A 259 -9.66 18.03 -33.21
CA VAL A 259 -9.19 19.08 -32.29
C VAL A 259 -8.59 18.42 -31.06
N ALA A 260 -7.40 18.86 -30.66
CA ALA A 260 -6.70 18.41 -29.46
C ALA A 260 -6.35 19.60 -28.56
N GLU A 261 -6.54 19.45 -27.26
CA GLU A 261 -6.16 20.44 -26.26
C GLU A 261 -5.25 19.81 -25.21
N TYR A 262 -4.22 20.56 -24.82
CA TYR A 262 -3.19 20.16 -23.87
C TYR A 262 -3.18 21.10 -22.68
N ASP A 263 -3.02 20.55 -21.48
CA ASP A 263 -2.92 21.33 -20.25
C ASP A 263 -1.53 21.94 -20.04
N SER A 264 -1.32 22.56 -18.87
CA SER A 264 -0.05 23.18 -18.49
C SER A 264 1.11 22.20 -18.30
N ASN A 265 0.83 20.90 -18.17
CA ASN A 265 1.86 19.86 -18.15
C ASN A 265 2.08 19.26 -19.56
N GLY A 266 1.38 19.77 -20.58
CA GLY A 266 1.47 19.26 -21.94
C GLY A 266 0.77 17.93 -22.15
N VAL A 267 -0.17 17.54 -21.27
CA VAL A 267 -0.95 16.30 -21.41
C VAL A 267 -2.26 16.56 -22.13
N LEU A 268 -2.64 15.64 -23.02
CA LEU A 268 -3.90 15.70 -23.76
C LEU A 268 -5.10 15.64 -22.80
N ILE A 269 -5.83 16.75 -22.67
CA ILE A 269 -7.03 16.88 -21.83
C ILE A 269 -8.33 16.80 -22.61
N TYR A 270 -8.28 17.09 -23.91
CA TYR A 270 -9.44 16.98 -24.78
C TYR A 270 -9.00 16.52 -26.16
N PHE A 271 -9.74 15.57 -26.72
CA PHE A 271 -9.66 15.28 -28.15
C PHE A 271 -11.05 14.98 -28.69
N ASN A 272 -11.39 15.60 -29.82
CA ASN A 272 -12.56 15.22 -30.58
C ASN A 272 -12.24 15.17 -32.06
N GLY A 273 -12.48 14.00 -32.66
CA GLY A 273 -12.16 13.80 -34.06
C GLY A 273 -12.27 12.36 -34.50
N ARG A 274 -11.65 12.09 -35.64
CA ARG A 274 -11.62 10.78 -36.29
C ARG A 274 -10.21 10.21 -36.27
N ILE A 275 -10.12 8.92 -35.98
CA ILE A 275 -8.89 8.14 -36.08
C ILE A 275 -9.13 6.97 -37.02
N VAL A 276 -8.28 6.83 -38.03
CA VAL A 276 -8.26 5.67 -38.94
C VAL A 276 -6.99 4.91 -38.65
N THR A 277 -7.08 3.62 -38.33
CA THR A 277 -5.91 2.83 -37.95
C THR A 277 -6.04 1.35 -38.27
N ASP A 278 -4.91 0.66 -38.31
CA ASP A 278 -4.88 -0.79 -38.37
C ASP A 278 -5.07 -1.40 -36.97
N VAL A 279 -5.87 -2.46 -36.87
CA VAL A 279 -6.17 -3.18 -35.62
C VAL A 279 -5.52 -4.56 -35.65
N LEU A 280 -4.64 -4.82 -34.69
CA LEU A 280 -3.98 -6.12 -34.56
C LEU A 280 -4.94 -7.12 -33.90
N LYS A 281 -5.08 -8.30 -34.49
CA LYS A 281 -5.71 -9.47 -33.85
C LYS A 281 -4.64 -10.23 -33.10
N ILE A 282 -4.81 -10.40 -31.80
CA ILE A 282 -3.84 -11.07 -30.93
C ILE A 282 -4.44 -12.39 -30.44
N SER A 283 -3.67 -13.47 -30.48
CA SER A 283 -4.06 -14.76 -29.90
C SER A 283 -4.14 -14.63 -28.37
N PRO A 284 -5.27 -15.00 -27.73
CA PRO A 284 -5.38 -14.98 -26.28
C PRO A 284 -4.41 -15.93 -25.57
N ILE A 285 -3.95 -16.98 -26.26
CA ILE A 285 -3.18 -18.07 -25.66
C ILE A 285 -1.68 -17.76 -25.69
N TRP A 286 -1.19 -17.27 -26.83
CA TRP A 286 0.25 -17.11 -27.08
C TRP A 286 0.70 -15.65 -27.12
N ASN A 287 -0.24 -14.69 -27.00
CA ASN A 287 0.02 -13.25 -27.12
C ASN A 287 0.77 -12.87 -28.42
N VAL A 288 0.54 -13.63 -29.49
CA VAL A 288 1.11 -13.39 -30.82
C VAL A 288 0.08 -12.76 -31.75
N VAL A 289 0.55 -11.94 -32.69
CA VAL A 289 -0.30 -11.36 -33.73
C VAL A 289 -0.71 -12.44 -34.72
N VAL A 290 -2.01 -12.63 -34.90
CA VAL A 290 -2.61 -13.63 -35.81
C VAL A 290 -3.27 -13.00 -37.03
N GLY A 291 -3.43 -11.68 -37.06
CA GLY A 291 -4.01 -10.96 -38.20
C GLY A 291 -4.01 -9.46 -37.98
N VAL A 292 -4.34 -8.71 -39.04
CA VAL A 292 -4.45 -7.25 -39.02
C VAL A 292 -5.70 -6.85 -39.80
N GLU A 293 -6.61 -6.13 -39.16
CA GLU A 293 -7.70 -5.42 -39.84
C GLU A 293 -7.16 -4.04 -40.24
N ARG A 294 -7.29 -3.68 -41.52
CA ARG A 294 -6.71 -2.45 -42.05
C ARG A 294 -7.75 -1.34 -42.12
N ASN A 295 -7.31 -0.10 -41.90
CA ASN A 295 -8.10 1.11 -42.12
C ASN A 295 -9.45 1.15 -41.37
N ILE A 296 -9.49 0.67 -40.12
CA ILE A 296 -10.68 0.77 -39.29
C ILE A 296 -10.90 2.22 -38.86
N VAL A 297 -12.15 2.69 -38.95
CA VAL A 297 -12.54 4.07 -38.76
C VAL A 297 -13.25 4.26 -37.43
N TYR A 298 -12.68 5.12 -36.60
CA TYR A 298 -13.19 5.47 -35.27
C TYR A 298 -13.53 6.95 -35.18
N ASP A 299 -14.72 7.29 -34.68
CA ASP A 299 -14.96 8.61 -34.12
C ASP A 299 -14.68 8.56 -32.62
N VAL A 300 -13.88 9.50 -32.12
CA VAL A 300 -13.29 9.44 -30.79
C VAL A 300 -13.57 10.75 -30.05
N ASN A 301 -13.95 10.63 -28.79
CA ASN A 301 -14.01 11.72 -27.83
C ASN A 301 -13.20 11.32 -26.60
N ILE A 302 -12.23 12.15 -26.23
CA ILE A 302 -11.39 11.95 -25.05
C ILE A 302 -11.52 13.17 -24.15
N SER A 303 -11.61 12.90 -22.86
CA SER A 303 -11.48 13.88 -21.80
C SER A 303 -10.49 13.34 -20.78
N SER A 304 -9.56 14.16 -20.29
CA SER A 304 -8.66 13.74 -19.21
C SER A 304 -8.61 14.75 -18.08
N LYS A 305 -8.38 14.25 -16.87
CA LYS A 305 -8.28 15.07 -15.66
C LYS A 305 -7.09 14.62 -14.82
N ASP A 306 -6.24 15.56 -14.41
CA ASP A 306 -5.23 15.31 -13.39
C ASP A 306 -5.91 15.15 -12.02
N LEU A 307 -5.78 13.97 -11.43
CA LEU A 307 -6.33 13.67 -10.11
C LEU A 307 -5.35 14.00 -8.99
N ALA A 308 -4.05 14.10 -9.32
CA ALA A 308 -3.02 14.14 -8.31
C ALA A 308 -3.08 15.38 -7.42
N GLY A 309 -3.40 16.54 -8.00
CA GLY A 309 -3.45 17.81 -7.25
C GLY A 309 -4.57 17.84 -6.22
N GLU A 310 -5.82 17.62 -6.64
CA GLU A 310 -6.98 17.66 -5.74
C GLU A 310 -6.93 16.53 -4.70
N THR A 311 -6.67 15.29 -5.13
CA THR A 311 -6.60 14.14 -4.21
C THR A 311 -5.41 14.26 -3.26
N GLY A 312 -4.27 14.76 -3.75
CA GLY A 312 -3.10 15.06 -2.93
C GLY A 312 -3.42 16.03 -1.79
N LYS A 313 -4.08 17.16 -2.10
CA LYS A 313 -4.45 18.17 -1.12
C LYS A 313 -5.53 17.72 -0.15
N TYR A 314 -6.63 17.14 -0.64
CA TYR A 314 -7.82 16.90 0.19
C TYR A 314 -7.88 15.52 0.83
N VAL A 315 -7.16 14.53 0.30
CA VAL A 315 -7.18 13.14 0.81
C VAL A 315 -5.83 12.73 1.37
N VAL A 316 -4.76 12.83 0.58
CA VAL A 316 -3.44 12.32 0.99
C VAL A 316 -2.87 13.15 2.14
N THR A 317 -2.94 14.48 2.06
CA THR A 317 -2.41 15.40 3.08
C THR A 317 -2.91 15.12 4.50
N PRO A 318 -4.25 15.11 4.77
CA PRO A 318 -4.73 14.83 6.12
C PRO A 318 -4.40 13.41 6.60
N LEU A 319 -4.41 12.42 5.72
CA LEU A 319 -4.06 11.03 6.08
C LEU A 319 -2.56 10.87 6.39
N SER A 320 -1.70 11.66 5.74
CA SER A 320 -0.26 11.73 6.02
C SER A 320 0.02 12.27 7.42
N TYR A 321 -0.67 13.33 7.83
CA TYR A 321 -0.54 13.86 9.18
C TYR A 321 -1.19 12.95 10.23
N LEU A 322 -2.33 12.33 9.91
CA LEU A 322 -2.99 11.38 10.80
C LEU A 322 -2.11 10.14 11.06
N SER A 323 -1.48 9.58 10.02
CA SER A 323 -0.54 8.46 10.16
C SER A 323 0.68 8.85 11.01
N SER A 324 1.19 10.08 10.88
CA SER A 324 2.25 10.62 11.73
C SER A 324 1.83 10.70 13.20
N ALA A 325 0.60 11.16 13.48
CA ALA A 325 0.05 11.22 14.84
C ALA A 325 -0.15 9.83 15.46
N ILE A 326 -0.68 8.86 14.69
CA ILE A 326 -0.80 7.46 15.12
C ILE A 326 0.58 6.88 15.44
N THR A 327 1.58 7.19 14.60
CA THR A 327 2.97 6.74 14.80
C THR A 327 3.60 7.34 16.05
N LEU A 328 3.37 8.62 16.32
CA LEU A 328 3.83 9.28 17.54
C LEU A 328 3.23 8.62 18.80
N PHE A 329 1.94 8.29 18.76
CA PHE A 329 1.28 7.60 19.87
C PHE A 329 1.83 6.17 20.08
N ALA A 330 2.04 5.43 18.99
CA ALA A 330 2.68 4.12 19.04
C ALA A 330 4.12 4.20 19.59
N LEU A 331 4.88 5.22 19.22
CA LEU A 331 6.23 5.47 19.75
C LEU A 331 6.19 5.72 21.25
N TYR A 332 5.29 6.59 21.72
CA TYR A 332 5.11 6.85 23.16
C TYR A 332 4.81 5.55 23.92
N ILE A 333 3.92 4.70 23.38
CA ILE A 333 3.56 3.42 23.98
C ILE A 333 4.75 2.46 24.01
N ALA A 334 5.44 2.27 22.88
CA ALA A 334 6.57 1.36 22.76
C ALA A 334 7.71 1.72 23.73
N VAL A 335 7.94 3.02 23.95
CA VAL A 335 9.02 3.51 24.81
C VAL A 335 8.62 3.48 26.30
N ASN A 336 7.41 3.93 26.63
CA ASN A 336 7.04 4.24 28.02
C ASN A 336 6.06 3.26 28.66
N LYS A 337 5.30 2.50 27.86
CA LYS A 337 4.13 1.72 28.33
C LYS A 337 4.27 0.22 28.08
N ASP A 338 5.38 -0.24 27.53
CA ASP A 338 5.60 -1.67 27.22
C ASP A 338 5.42 -2.57 28.44
N LYS A 339 6.02 -2.22 29.59
CA LYS A 339 5.89 -3.01 30.83
C LYS A 339 4.44 -3.13 31.35
N GLU A 340 3.59 -2.13 31.08
CA GLU A 340 2.18 -2.11 31.53
C GLU A 340 1.29 -3.04 30.68
N ILE A 341 1.73 -3.38 29.47
CA ILE A 341 0.95 -4.13 28.46
C ILE A 341 1.28 -5.63 28.47
N VAL A 342 2.53 -5.98 28.77
CA VAL A 342 3.05 -7.35 28.66
C VAL A 342 2.15 -8.35 29.37
N ALA A 343 1.75 -9.39 28.65
CA ALA A 343 0.90 -10.48 29.17
C ALA A 343 1.71 -11.71 29.60
N GLU A 344 3.01 -11.76 29.32
CA GLU A 344 3.91 -12.83 29.79
C GLU A 344 3.94 -12.89 31.32
N GLU A 345 3.96 -14.11 31.85
CA GLU A 345 4.23 -14.38 33.27
C GLU A 345 5.73 -14.28 33.53
N SER A 346 6.10 -13.86 34.73
CA SER A 346 7.52 -13.77 35.08
C SER A 346 8.14 -15.17 35.13
N ILE A 347 9.43 -15.25 34.79
CA ILE A 347 10.19 -16.52 34.70
C ILE A 347 10.26 -17.27 36.04
N PHE A 348 9.88 -16.66 37.16
CA PHE A 348 9.86 -17.27 38.48
C PHE A 348 8.57 -18.07 38.73
N HIS A 349 8.34 -19.12 37.93
CA HIS A 349 7.41 -20.16 38.32
C HIS A 349 8.20 -21.25 39.07
N ILE A 350 8.17 -21.20 40.41
CA ILE A 350 8.54 -22.37 41.21
C ILE A 350 7.42 -23.40 40.95
N PRO A 351 7.71 -24.58 40.37
CA PRO A 351 6.68 -25.60 40.20
C PRO A 351 6.10 -25.98 41.57
N PRO A 352 4.79 -26.30 41.68
CA PRO A 352 4.24 -26.77 42.93
C PRO A 352 5.06 -27.98 43.38
N LEU A 353 5.63 -27.90 44.59
CA LEU A 353 6.22 -29.05 45.26
C LEU A 353 5.10 -30.05 45.46
N VAL A 354 5.01 -31.04 44.57
CA VAL A 354 4.16 -32.21 44.77
C VAL A 354 4.72 -32.92 45.99
N PRO A 355 4.00 -33.04 47.12
CA PRO A 355 4.43 -33.92 48.19
C PRO A 355 4.34 -35.34 47.63
N GLY A 356 5.47 -36.03 47.55
CA GLY A 356 5.49 -37.46 47.27
C GLY A 356 4.64 -38.19 48.33
N PRO A 357 3.97 -39.30 47.97
CA PRO A 357 3.23 -40.09 48.95
C PRO A 357 4.23 -40.66 49.96
N ILE A 358 3.92 -40.45 51.25
CA ILE A 358 4.63 -41.01 52.41
C ILE A 358 4.27 -42.49 52.55
#